data_AF-A0A2J8ITG6-F1
#
_entry.id   AF-A0A2J8ITG6-F1
#
_cell.length_a   1.000
_cell.length_b   1.000
_cell.length_c   1.000
_cell.angle_alpha   90.00
_cell.angle_beta   90.00
_cell.angle_gamma   90.00
#
_symmetry.space_group_name_H-M   'P 1'
#
loop_
_entity.id
_entity.type
_entity.pdbx_description
1 polymer ?
#
loop_
_entity_poly.entity_id
_entity_poly.type
_entity_poly.pdbx_seq_one_letter_code
_entity_poly.pdbx_strand_id
1 'polypeptide(L)'
;MIVSSALMIWKGLMVITGSESPIVVVLSGSMEPAFHRGDLLFLTNRVEDPIRVGEIVVFRIEGREIPIVHRVLKIHEKQNGHIKFLTKGDNNAVDDRGLYKQGQHW
;
A
#
# COMPACT_ATOMS: atom_id res chain seq x y z
N MET A 1 -12.28 -3.62 31.08
CA MET A 1 -13.34 -3.44 30.05
C MET A 1 -12.89 -2.56 28.89
N ILE A 2 -12.38 -1.34 29.11
CA ILE A 2 -11.98 -0.39 28.05
C ILE A 2 -10.92 -0.96 27.07
N VAL A 3 -9.87 -1.59 27.61
CA VAL A 3 -8.80 -2.20 26.79
C VAL A 3 -9.34 -3.34 25.92
N SER A 4 -10.18 -4.20 26.50
CA SER A 4 -10.81 -5.31 25.79
C SER A 4 -11.72 -4.81 24.66
N SER A 5 -12.55 -3.79 24.89
CA SER A 5 -13.39 -3.20 23.84
C SER A 5 -12.56 -2.56 22.74
N ALA A 6 -11.49 -1.83 23.07
CA ALA A 6 -10.62 -1.22 22.07
C ALA A 6 -9.93 -2.27 21.19
N LEU A 7 -9.45 -3.37 21.79
CA LEU A 7 -8.87 -4.50 21.05
C LEU A 7 -9.91 -5.19 20.16
N MET A 8 -11.14 -5.38 20.65
CA MET A 8 -12.22 -5.97 19.84
C MET A 8 -12.58 -5.09 18.65
N ILE A 9 -12.64 -3.76 18.82
CA ILE A 9 -12.86 -2.82 17.71
C ILE A 9 -11.71 -2.92 16.70
N TRP A 10 -10.47 -2.91 17.15
CA TRP A 10 -9.30 -3.01 16.27
C TRP A 10 -9.29 -4.31 15.47
N LYS A 11 -9.53 -5.46 16.13
CA LYS A 11 -9.62 -6.76 15.45
C LYS A 11 -10.82 -6.85 14.52
N GLY A 12 -11.97 -6.28 14.89
CA GLY A 12 -13.12 -6.16 14.02
C GLY A 12 -12.80 -5.38 12.75
N LEU A 13 -12.11 -4.24 12.86
CA LEU A 13 -11.66 -3.45 11.71
C LEU A 13 -10.71 -4.25 10.80
N MET A 14 -9.76 -5.00 11.36
CA MET A 14 -8.88 -5.86 10.56
C MET A 14 -9.67 -6.89 9.73
N VAL A 15 -10.68 -7.52 10.34
CA VAL A 15 -11.53 -8.52 9.65
C VAL A 15 -12.40 -7.86 8.58
N ILE A 16 -13.03 -6.72 8.87
CA ILE A 16 -13.92 -6.02 7.93
C ILE A 16 -13.17 -5.48 6.72
N THR A 17 -11.97 -4.92 6.95
CA THR A 17 -11.17 -4.31 5.90
C THR A 17 -10.33 -5.32 5.12
N GLY A 18 -10.12 -6.53 5.66
CA GLY A 18 -9.18 -7.50 5.11
C GLY A 18 -7.71 -7.06 5.20
N SER A 19 -7.41 -6.01 5.98
CA SER A 19 -6.07 -5.44 6.13
C SER A 19 -5.51 -5.72 7.53
N GLU A 20 -4.23 -6.08 7.61
CA GLU A 20 -3.52 -6.18 8.89
C GLU A 20 -3.33 -4.82 9.57
N SER A 21 -3.40 -3.75 8.80
CA SER A 21 -3.27 -2.37 9.26
C SER A 21 -4.38 -1.54 8.61
N PRO A 22 -5.60 -1.54 9.18
CA PRO A 22 -6.75 -0.85 8.58
C PRO A 22 -6.59 0.67 8.55
N ILE A 23 -5.71 1.22 9.40
CA ILE A 23 -5.43 2.65 9.48
C ILE A 23 -3.91 2.83 9.51
N VAL A 24 -3.38 3.67 8.62
CA VAL A 24 -1.94 4.04 8.58
C VAL A 24 -1.80 5.56 8.46
N VAL A 25 -0.62 6.07 8.79
CA VAL A 25 -0.30 7.50 8.70
C VAL A 25 0.77 7.76 7.65
N VAL A 26 0.62 8.85 6.89
CA VAL A 26 1.60 9.28 5.89
C VAL A 26 2.82 9.89 6.57
N LEU A 27 4.00 9.33 6.30
CA LEU A 27 5.25 9.70 6.97
C LEU A 27 6.10 10.73 6.19
N SER A 28 5.91 10.85 4.88
CA SER A 28 6.72 11.68 3.99
C SER A 28 5.87 12.40 2.93
N GLY A 29 6.45 13.37 2.22
CA GLY A 29 5.80 14.11 1.13
C GLY A 29 5.95 13.48 -0.26
N SER A 30 6.23 12.16 -0.37
CA SER A 30 6.39 11.50 -1.68
C SER A 30 5.09 11.41 -2.48
N MET A 31 3.95 11.54 -1.80
CA MET A 31 2.61 11.48 -2.38
C MET A 31 1.94 12.85 -2.55
N GLU A 32 2.67 13.95 -2.35
CA GLU A 32 2.13 15.28 -2.62
C GLU A 32 1.85 15.46 -4.13
N PRO A 33 0.76 16.12 -4.52
CA PRO A 33 -0.24 16.80 -3.69
C PRO A 33 -1.41 15.92 -3.22
N ALA A 34 -1.45 14.63 -3.59
CA ALA A 34 -2.57 13.75 -3.27
C ALA A 34 -2.69 13.48 -1.77
N PHE A 35 -1.56 13.28 -1.09
CA PHE A 35 -1.49 13.12 0.36
C PHE A 35 -0.36 13.96 0.96
N HIS A 36 -0.62 14.48 2.16
CA HIS A 36 0.33 15.25 2.95
C HIS A 36 0.79 14.45 4.16
N ARG A 37 1.97 14.81 4.67
CA ARG A 37 2.49 14.21 5.90
C ARG A 37 1.51 14.42 7.07
N GLY A 38 1.19 13.34 7.78
CA GLY A 38 0.22 13.35 8.88
C GLY A 38 -1.18 12.91 8.48
N ASP A 39 -1.48 12.76 7.18
CA ASP A 39 -2.76 12.24 6.72
C ASP A 39 -2.98 10.80 7.21
N LEU A 40 -4.21 10.52 7.64
CA LEU A 40 -4.66 9.18 8.01
C LEU A 40 -5.28 8.50 6.79
N LEU A 41 -4.75 7.34 6.42
CA LEU A 41 -5.26 6.52 5.33
C LEU A 41 -6.02 5.33 5.91
N PHE A 42 -7.24 5.13 5.42
CA PHE A 42 -8.03 3.93 5.68
C PHE A 42 -7.78 2.92 4.57
N LEU A 43 -7.33 1.73 4.94
CA LEU A 43 -6.94 0.68 4.00
C LEU A 43 -8.01 -0.41 3.95
N THR A 44 -8.32 -0.85 2.74
CA THR A 44 -9.14 -2.03 2.49
C THR A 44 -8.45 -2.92 1.47
N ASN A 45 -8.40 -4.22 1.74
CA ASN A 45 -7.78 -5.21 0.86
C ASN A 45 -8.84 -6.25 0.47
N ARG A 46 -9.65 -5.90 -0.54
CA ARG A 46 -10.72 -6.77 -1.03
C ARG A 46 -10.23 -7.57 -2.23
N VAL A 47 -10.26 -8.89 -2.12
CA VAL A 47 -9.84 -9.81 -3.19
C VAL A 47 -10.70 -9.66 -4.44
N GLU A 48 -11.96 -9.26 -4.28
CA GLU A 48 -12.94 -9.09 -5.36
C GLU A 48 -12.71 -7.83 -6.21
N ASP A 49 -11.90 -6.87 -5.73
CA ASP A 49 -11.61 -5.62 -6.45
C ASP A 49 -10.13 -5.61 -6.89
N PRO A 50 -9.83 -6.02 -8.13
CA PRO A 50 -8.46 -6.09 -8.59
C PRO A 50 -7.84 -4.70 -8.72
N ILE A 51 -6.56 -4.60 -8.36
CA ILE A 51 -5.80 -3.34 -8.42
C ILE A 51 -5.67 -2.87 -9.86
N ARG A 52 -5.95 -1.57 -10.10
CA ARG A 52 -5.88 -0.94 -11.43
C ARG A 52 -4.78 0.11 -11.52
N VAL A 53 -4.37 0.43 -12.76
CA VAL A 53 -3.48 1.56 -13.02
C VAL A 53 -4.13 2.85 -12.52
N GLY A 54 -3.36 3.65 -11.78
CA GLY A 54 -3.81 4.90 -11.18
C GLY A 54 -4.23 4.78 -9.71
N GLU A 55 -4.46 3.56 -9.19
CA GLU A 55 -4.80 3.36 -7.78
C GLU A 55 -3.58 3.56 -6.87
N ILE A 56 -3.84 3.96 -5.63
CA ILE A 56 -2.81 4.14 -4.62
C ILE A 56 -2.82 2.93 -3.71
N VAL A 57 -1.67 2.26 -3.63
CA VAL A 57 -1.51 1.00 -2.91
C VAL A 57 -0.52 1.16 -1.77
N VAL A 58 -0.76 0.40 -0.71
CA VAL A 58 0.18 0.27 0.41
C VAL A 58 0.80 -1.11 0.34
N PHE A 59 2.12 -1.16 0.24
CA PHE A 59 2.85 -2.42 0.13
C PHE A 59 4.12 -2.40 0.98
N ARG A 60 4.57 -3.59 1.38
CA ARG A 60 5.81 -3.77 2.12
C ARG A 60 6.86 -4.41 1.20
N ILE A 61 8.07 -3.88 1.25
CA ILE A 61 9.22 -4.49 0.57
C ILE A 61 9.95 -5.36 1.59
N GLU A 62 10.35 -6.56 1.18
CA GLU A 62 11.16 -7.44 2.02
C GLU A 62 12.46 -6.73 2.43
N GLY A 63 12.78 -6.75 3.73
CA GLY A 63 13.93 -6.02 4.29
C GLY A 63 13.66 -4.56 4.64
N ARG A 64 12.43 -4.05 4.44
CA ARG A 64 11.97 -2.76 4.98
C ARG A 64 10.80 -2.96 5.94
N GLU A 65 10.94 -2.42 7.14
CA GLU A 65 9.88 -2.48 8.16
C GLU A 65 8.72 -1.53 7.86
N ILE A 66 9.03 -0.36 7.29
CA ILE A 66 8.05 0.69 7.03
C ILE A 66 7.37 0.44 5.66
N PRO A 67 6.02 0.36 5.61
CA PRO A 67 5.29 0.21 4.36
C PRO A 67 5.38 1.46 3.49
N ILE A 68 5.25 1.28 2.18
CA ILE A 68 5.32 2.32 1.16
C ILE A 68 3.93 2.54 0.58
N VAL A 69 3.54 3.81 0.45
CA VAL A 69 2.27 4.24 -0.14
C VAL A 69 2.58 4.94 -1.44
N HIS A 70 2.29 4.32 -2.59
CA HIS A 70 2.58 4.92 -3.90
C HIS A 70 1.49 4.55 -4.94
N ARG A 71 1.45 5.30 -6.04
CA ARG A 71 0.48 5.10 -7.13
C ARG A 71 0.97 4.04 -8.12
N VAL A 72 0.08 3.15 -8.53
CA VAL A 72 0.32 2.18 -9.60
C VAL A 72 0.40 2.91 -10.94
N LEU A 73 1.54 2.84 -11.61
CA LEU A 73 1.74 3.37 -12.95
C LEU A 73 1.48 2.34 -14.04
N LYS A 74 1.84 1.07 -13.79
CA LYS A 74 1.72 0.01 -14.79
C LYS A 74 1.54 -1.35 -14.15
N ILE A 75 0.77 -2.20 -14.82
CA ILE A 75 0.52 -3.59 -14.44
C ILE A 75 1.09 -4.48 -15.54
N HIS A 76 1.86 -5.49 -15.16
CA HIS A 76 2.29 -6.56 -16.07
C HIS A 76 1.70 -7.87 -15.60
N GLU A 77 0.89 -8.46 -16.47
CA GLU A 77 0.43 -9.82 -16.31
C GLU A 77 1.36 -10.73 -17.10
N LYS A 78 2.05 -11.63 -16.40
CA LYS A 78 2.80 -12.70 -17.05
C LYS A 78 1.86 -13.84 -17.43
N GLN A 79 2.23 -14.59 -18.47
CA GLN A 79 1.47 -15.76 -18.96
C GLN A 79 1.25 -16.85 -17.90
N ASN A 80 2.04 -16.87 -16.82
CA ASN A 80 1.88 -17.77 -15.69
C ASN A 80 0.90 -17.25 -14.61
N GLY A 81 0.15 -16.17 -14.88
CA GLY A 81 -0.78 -15.54 -13.94
C GLY A 81 -0.11 -14.66 -12.88
N HIS A 82 1.22 -14.46 -12.93
CA HIS A 82 1.88 -13.55 -11.99
C HIS A 82 1.66 -12.10 -12.42
N ILE A 83 1.03 -11.32 -11.55
CA ILE A 83 0.82 -9.89 -11.72
C ILE A 83 1.95 -9.14 -11.04
N LYS A 84 2.47 -8.12 -11.72
CA LYS A 84 3.49 -7.24 -11.20
C LYS A 84 3.09 -5.79 -11.38
N PHE A 85 3.43 -4.98 -10.38
CA PHE A 85 3.07 -3.57 -10.33
C PHE A 85 4.33 -2.73 -10.39
N LEU A 86 4.31 -1.71 -11.26
CA LEU A 86 5.25 -0.60 -11.21
C LEU A 86 4.56 0.55 -10.49
N THR A 87 5.14 1.01 -9.38
CA THR A 87 4.61 2.08 -8.55
C THR A 87 5.52 3.30 -8.58
N LYS A 88 4.97 4.46 -8.22
CA LYS A 88 5.71 5.71 -8.09
C LYS A 88 5.00 6.64 -7.10
N GLY A 89 5.76 7.35 -6.27
CA GLY A 89 5.24 8.48 -5.50
C GLY A 89 4.91 9.66 -6.40
N ASP A 90 3.74 10.28 -6.19
CA ASP A 90 3.25 11.37 -7.03
C ASP A 90 4.28 12.52 -7.16
N ASN A 91 5.00 12.82 -6.07
CA ASN A 91 6.04 13.86 -6.01
C ASN A 91 7.47 13.37 -6.31
N ASN A 92 7.67 12.07 -6.57
CA ASN A 92 9.01 11.55 -6.86
C ASN A 92 9.40 11.84 -8.32
N ALA A 93 10.68 12.07 -8.62
CA ALA A 93 11.16 12.25 -9.99
C ALA A 93 11.28 10.93 -10.77
N VAL A 94 11.51 9.83 -10.06
CA VAL A 94 11.70 8.48 -10.60
C VAL A 94 10.65 7.52 -10.03
N ASP A 95 10.41 6.44 -10.75
CA ASP A 95 9.58 5.33 -10.27
C ASP A 95 10.33 4.44 -9.27
N ASP A 96 9.61 3.48 -8.69
CA ASP A 96 10.10 2.64 -7.60
C ASP A 96 10.97 1.46 -8.06
N ARG A 97 11.42 1.41 -9.32
CA ARG A 97 12.26 0.31 -9.83
C ARG A 97 13.48 0.05 -8.96
N GLY A 98 14.10 1.11 -8.42
CA GLY A 98 15.26 1.01 -7.54
C GLY A 98 14.96 0.59 -6.10
N LEU A 99 13.68 0.56 -5.71
CA LEU A 99 13.25 0.15 -4.36
C LEU A 99 12.99 -1.35 -4.26
N TYR A 100 12.62 -1.99 -5.37
CA TYR A 100 12.35 -3.43 -5.40
C TYR A 100 13.63 -4.24 -5.15
N LYS A 101 13.47 -5.44 -4.57
CA LYS A 101 14.59 -6.34 -4.26
C LYS A 101 15.36 -6.67 -5.55
N GLN A 102 16.68 -6.85 -5.47
CA GLN A 102 17.47 -7.28 -6.62
C GLN A 102 16.89 -8.57 -7.23
N GLY A 103 16.62 -8.55 -8.55
CA GLY A 103 15.96 -9.63 -9.29
C GLY A 103 14.42 -9.56 -9.32
N GLN A 104 13.81 -8.70 -8.50
CA GLN A 104 12.38 -8.41 -8.58
C GLN A 104 12.13 -7.36 -9.66
N HIS A 105 12.07 -7.82 -10.91
CA HIS A 105 11.58 -6.99 -12.01
C HIS A 105 10.07 -6.76 -11.83
N TRP A 106 9.57 -5.60 -12.24
CA TRP A 106 8.15 -5.28 -12.40
C TRP A 106 7.53 -5.99 -13.60
#